data_AF-A0A7S0ABR1-F1
#
_entry.id   AF-A0A7S0ABR1-F1
#
_cell.length_a   1.000
_cell.length_b   1.000
_cell.length_c   1.000
_cell.angle_alpha   90.00
_cell.angle_beta   90.00
_cell.angle_gamma   90.00
#
_symmetry.space_group_name_H-M   'P 1'
#
loop_
_entity.id
_entity.type
_entity.pdbx_description
1 polymer ?
#
loop_
_entity_poly.entity_id
_entity_poly.type
_entity_poly.pdbx_seq_one_letter_code
_entity_poly.pdbx_strand_id
1 'polypeptide(L)'
;MGDSTCGEEEEYVWRFGYGSNIGLSTLQTKKNLHPKRFLVGSIKGWSLYFQPGIPFVEPGFAAIHPVGDEGDGDDQDDELHGSAFLIPRLEAVGLDEQERGYHALPSKFV
;
A
#
# COMPACT_ATOMS: atom_id res chain seq x y z
N MET A 1 -18.70 41.29 7.59
CA MET A 1 -17.53 40.59 7.05
C MET A 1 -17.81 39.10 7.12
N GLY A 2 -18.14 38.47 5.98
CA GLY A 2 -18.29 37.02 5.90
C GLY A 2 -16.92 36.40 5.76
N ASP A 3 -16.53 35.61 6.75
CA ASP A 3 -15.34 34.77 6.71
C ASP A 3 -15.56 33.69 5.64
N SER A 4 -14.95 33.89 4.48
CA SER A 4 -14.91 32.90 3.42
C SER A 4 -13.72 31.99 3.70
N THR A 5 -13.93 30.93 4.46
CA THR A 5 -13.00 29.82 4.46
C THR A 5 -13.14 29.13 3.11
N CYS A 6 -12.28 29.50 2.16
CA CYS A 6 -12.00 28.68 0.99
C CYS A 6 -11.64 27.30 1.53
N GLY A 7 -12.53 26.32 1.31
CA GLY A 7 -12.25 24.94 1.70
C GLY A 7 -10.97 24.51 1.00
N GLU A 8 -9.91 24.29 1.77
CA GLU A 8 -8.74 23.57 1.28
C GLU A 8 -9.27 22.18 0.89
N GLU A 9 -9.31 21.89 -0.40
CA GLU A 9 -9.65 20.55 -0.87
C GLU A 9 -8.57 19.61 -0.32
N GLU A 10 -8.95 18.86 0.71
CA GLU A 10 -8.06 17.88 1.33
C GLU A 10 -7.64 16.88 0.25
N GLU A 11 -6.35 16.87 -0.08
CA GLU A 11 -5.84 16.01 -1.13
C GLU A 11 -5.76 14.56 -0.64
N TYR A 12 -6.31 13.63 -1.41
CA TYR A 12 -6.32 12.20 -1.08
C TYR A 12 -5.42 11.41 -2.01
N VAL A 13 -4.78 10.38 -1.47
CA VAL A 13 -3.93 9.46 -2.25
C VAL A 13 -4.32 8.01 -2.00
N TRP A 14 -4.23 7.21 -3.06
CA TRP A 14 -4.38 5.76 -2.95
C TRP A 14 -3.07 5.11 -2.50
N ARG A 15 -3.21 4.13 -1.63
CA ARG A 15 -2.15 3.21 -1.20
C ARG A 15 -2.64 1.78 -1.35
N PHE A 16 -1.72 0.86 -1.57
CA PHE A 16 -2.01 -0.57 -1.72
C PHE A 16 -1.24 -1.36 -0.67
N GLY A 17 -1.95 -2.17 0.11
CA GLY A 17 -1.40 -3.05 1.14
C GLY A 17 -1.45 -4.50 0.71
N TYR A 18 -0.32 -5.20 0.76
CA TYR A 18 -0.16 -6.60 0.35
C TYR A 18 0.41 -7.50 1.47
N GLY A 19 0.69 -6.94 2.64
CA GLY A 19 1.24 -7.65 3.80
C GLY A 19 0.40 -7.42 5.05
N SER A 20 1.05 -7.10 6.17
CA SER A 20 0.38 -6.82 7.45
C SER A 20 -0.65 -5.67 7.37
N ASN A 21 -0.51 -4.78 6.39
CA ASN A 21 -1.41 -3.65 6.14
C ASN A 21 -2.64 -4.01 5.26
N ILE A 22 -2.95 -5.29 5.02
CA ILE A 22 -4.10 -5.71 4.19
C ILE A 22 -5.46 -5.52 4.87
N GLY A 23 -5.49 -5.48 6.21
CA GLY A 23 -6.72 -5.41 6.98
C GLY A 23 -7.09 -3.97 7.35
N LEU A 24 -8.34 -3.57 7.10
CA LEU A 24 -8.86 -2.26 7.50
C LEU A 24 -8.68 -2.00 9.01
N SER A 25 -8.90 -3.02 9.84
CA SER A 25 -8.69 -2.92 11.29
C SER A 25 -7.23 -2.65 11.65
N THR A 26 -6.26 -3.22 10.92
CA THR A 26 -4.84 -2.94 11.10
C THR A 26 -4.51 -1.50 10.73
N LEU A 27 -5.04 -1.01 9.61
CA LEU A 27 -4.83 0.38 9.17
C LEU A 27 -5.36 1.37 10.21
N GLN A 28 -6.55 1.13 10.76
CA GLN A 28 -7.16 2.01 11.76
C GLN A 28 -6.46 1.92 13.12
N THR A 29 -6.21 0.72 13.62
CA THR A 29 -5.78 0.54 15.02
C THR A 29 -4.26 0.58 15.22
N LYS A 30 -3.48 0.07 14.26
CA LYS A 30 -2.02 0.01 14.38
C LYS A 30 -1.34 1.16 13.67
N LYS A 31 -1.88 1.59 12.53
CA LYS A 31 -1.31 2.68 11.72
C LYS A 31 -1.98 4.02 11.94
N ASN A 32 -3.07 4.07 12.71
CA ASN A 32 -3.84 5.28 13.01
C ASN A 32 -4.26 6.05 11.75
N LEU A 33 -4.65 5.30 10.71
CA LEU A 33 -5.12 5.84 9.44
C LEU A 33 -6.64 5.90 9.41
N HIS A 34 -7.18 6.85 8.66
CA HIS A 34 -8.61 7.02 8.45
C HIS A 34 -8.97 6.88 6.97
N PRO A 35 -8.98 5.63 6.42
CA PRO A 35 -9.38 5.42 5.03
C PRO A 35 -10.79 5.93 4.74
N LYS A 36 -10.91 6.83 3.77
CA LYS A 36 -12.19 7.30 3.22
C LYS A 36 -12.84 6.24 2.34
N ARG A 37 -12.02 5.40 1.71
CA ARG A 37 -12.43 4.24 0.90
C ARG A 37 -11.46 3.09 1.14
N PHE A 38 -11.98 1.88 1.04
CA PHE A 38 -11.24 0.63 1.18
C PHE A 38 -11.81 -0.38 0.19
N LEU A 39 -10.96 -0.97 -0.64
CA LEU A 39 -11.30 -1.93 -1.68
C LEU A 39 -10.37 -3.14 -1.57
N VAL A 40 -10.92 -4.35 -1.66
CA VAL A 40 -10.16 -5.59 -1.74
C VAL A 40 -10.06 -6.00 -3.20
N GLY A 41 -8.87 -6.38 -3.67
CA GLY A 41 -8.63 -6.71 -5.07
C GLY A 41 -7.17 -7.09 -5.33
N SER A 42 -6.71 -6.90 -6.56
CA SER A 42 -5.34 -7.22 -6.98
C SER A 42 -4.69 -6.08 -7.78
N ILE A 43 -3.37 -6.13 -7.88
CA ILE A 43 -2.57 -5.36 -8.85
C ILE A 43 -1.78 -6.33 -9.73
N LYS A 44 -1.57 -5.98 -11.00
CA LYS A 44 -0.80 -6.80 -11.95
C LYS A 44 0.68 -6.42 -12.00
N GLY A 45 1.52 -7.39 -12.38
CA GLY A 45 2.94 -7.18 -12.67
C GLY A 45 3.83 -7.14 -11.42
N TRP A 46 3.32 -7.64 -10.30
CA TRP A 46 4.04 -7.69 -9.03
C TRP A 46 3.97 -9.09 -8.45
N SER A 47 5.12 -9.62 -8.04
CA SER A 47 5.18 -10.90 -7.33
C SER A 47 5.55 -10.69 -5.87
N LEU A 48 4.91 -11.46 -4.98
CA LEU A 48 5.15 -11.44 -3.55
C LEU A 48 6.28 -12.40 -3.20
N TYR A 49 7.23 -11.92 -2.41
CA TYR A 49 8.23 -12.78 -1.79
C TYR A 49 8.44 -12.37 -0.33
N PHE A 50 9.11 -13.22 0.43
CA PHE A 50 9.43 -12.94 1.83
C PHE A 50 10.93 -12.80 2.00
N GLN A 51 11.35 -11.63 2.49
CA GLN A 51 12.72 -11.42 2.91
C GLN A 51 12.93 -12.01 4.30
N PRO A 52 14.11 -12.59 4.60
CA PRO A 52 14.45 -13.02 5.95
C PRO A 52 14.27 -11.87 6.93
N GLY A 53 13.56 -12.13 8.03
CA GLY A 53 13.35 -11.13 9.07
C GLY A 53 14.46 -11.15 10.13
N ILE A 54 14.15 -10.57 11.28
CA ILE A 54 15.10 -10.50 12.40
C ILE A 54 14.95 -11.79 13.22
N PRO A 55 16.04 -12.59 13.38
CA PRO A 55 15.98 -13.82 14.17
C PRO A 55 15.34 -13.59 15.54
N PHE A 56 14.42 -14.49 15.92
CA PHE A 56 13.67 -14.46 17.19
C PHE A 56 12.69 -13.29 17.39
N VAL A 57 12.51 -12.42 16.40
CA VAL A 57 11.55 -11.30 16.44
C VAL A 57 10.47 -11.46 15.39
N GLU A 58 10.87 -11.57 14.12
CA GLU A 58 9.98 -11.75 12.97
C GLU A 58 10.70 -12.65 11.96
N PRO A 59 10.19 -13.85 11.63
CA PRO A 59 10.85 -14.75 10.69
C PRO A 59 10.97 -14.19 9.26
N GLY A 60 10.06 -13.32 8.84
CA GLY A 60 10.12 -12.75 7.49
C GLY A 60 9.22 -11.55 7.26
N PHE A 61 9.62 -10.69 6.32
CA PHE A 61 8.85 -9.53 5.89
C PHE A 61 8.38 -9.70 4.46
N ALA A 62 7.11 -9.41 4.21
CA ALA A 62 6.53 -9.38 2.87
C ALA A 62 7.16 -8.24 2.05
N ALA A 63 7.73 -8.59 0.90
CA ALA A 63 8.30 -7.68 -0.07
C ALA A 63 7.77 -8.01 -1.47
N ILE A 64 7.89 -7.07 -2.39
CA ILE A 64 7.42 -7.24 -3.77
C ILE A 64 8.53 -6.89 -4.74
N HIS A 65 8.56 -7.56 -5.89
CA HIS A 65 9.40 -7.19 -7.01
C HIS A 65 8.54 -7.12 -8.28
N PRO A 66 8.90 -6.28 -9.25
CA PRO A 66 8.25 -6.30 -10.55
C PRO A 66 8.47 -7.69 -11.17
N VAL A 67 7.44 -8.20 -11.84
CA VAL A 67 7.61 -9.33 -12.75
C VAL A 67 8.22 -8.72 -14.02
N GLY A 68 9.47 -9.09 -14.33
CA GLY A 68 10.18 -8.53 -15.49
C GLY A 68 9.54 -8.97 -16.81
N ASP A 69 9.76 -8.19 -17.87
CA ASP A 69 9.42 -8.56 -19.26
C ASP A 69 10.19 -9.80 -19.78
N GLU A 70 11.16 -10.32 -19.01
CA GLU A 70 12.09 -11.39 -19.43
C GLU A 70 11.75 -12.79 -18.88
N GLY A 71 10.51 -12.99 -18.42
CA GLY A 71 10.00 -14.33 -18.13
C GLY A 71 9.51 -15.01 -19.42
N ASP A 72 10.18 -16.07 -19.86
CA ASP A 72 9.75 -16.97 -20.95
C ASP A 72 8.55 -17.85 -20.53
N GLY A 73 7.48 -17.26 -19.97
CA GLY A 73 6.32 -17.97 -19.45
C GLY A 73 5.11 -17.06 -19.24
N ASP A 74 3.93 -17.66 -19.04
CA ASP A 74 2.62 -17.05 -18.76
C ASP A 74 2.58 -16.06 -17.56
N ASP A 75 3.73 -15.73 -16.97
CA ASP A 75 3.90 -14.99 -15.72
C ASP A 75 3.61 -13.47 -15.85
N GLN A 76 3.33 -12.96 -17.06
CA GLN A 76 2.91 -11.56 -17.26
C GLN A 76 1.57 -11.22 -16.58
N ASP A 77 0.81 -12.22 -16.15
CA ASP A 77 -0.46 -12.08 -15.43
C ASP A 77 -0.33 -12.30 -13.91
N ASP A 78 0.88 -12.27 -13.35
CA ASP A 78 1.06 -12.35 -11.89
C ASP A 78 0.29 -11.22 -11.18
N GLU A 79 -0.70 -11.65 -10.41
CA GLU A 79 -1.60 -10.79 -9.64
C GLU A 79 -1.22 -10.82 -8.15
N LEU A 80 -0.86 -9.65 -7.64
CA LEU A 80 -0.66 -9.45 -6.22
C LEU A 80 -1.99 -9.06 -5.57
N HIS A 81 -2.54 -9.96 -4.76
CA HIS A 81 -3.74 -9.71 -3.98
C HIS A 81 -3.46 -8.82 -2.76
N GLY A 82 -4.40 -7.94 -2.44
CA GLY A 82 -4.25 -6.97 -1.37
C GLY A 82 -5.48 -6.11 -1.16
N SER A 83 -5.26 -4.93 -0.60
CA SER A 83 -6.28 -3.92 -0.41
C SER A 83 -5.81 -2.54 -0.85
N ALA A 84 -6.61 -1.85 -1.65
CA ALA A 84 -6.43 -0.44 -1.94
C ALA A 84 -7.20 0.42 -0.93
N PHE A 85 -6.58 1.45 -0.38
CA PHE A 85 -7.21 2.37 0.54
C PHE A 85 -6.89 3.83 0.21
N LEU A 86 -7.88 4.70 0.36
CA LEU A 86 -7.80 6.12 0.06
C LEU A 86 -7.68 6.90 1.36
N ILE A 87 -6.56 7.58 1.57
CA ILE A 87 -6.26 8.34 2.80
C ILE A 87 -5.85 9.78 2.47
N PRO A 88 -5.99 10.73 3.41
CA PRO A 88 -5.45 12.08 3.27
C PRO A 88 -3.94 12.04 3.00
N ARG A 89 -3.43 12.97 2.18
CA ARG A 89 -2.00 13.05 1.85
C ARG A 89 -1.13 13.17 3.11
N LEU A 90 -1.58 13.90 4.13
CA LEU A 90 -0.84 14.04 5.39
C LEU A 90 -0.66 12.69 6.10
N GLU A 91 -1.70 11.85 6.13
CA GLU A 91 -1.60 10.50 6.69
C GLU A 91 -0.68 9.60 5.84
N ALA A 92 -0.69 9.78 4.52
CA ALA A 92 0.19 9.04 3.62
C ALA A 92 1.67 9.36 3.84
N VAL A 93 2.02 10.62 4.12
CA VAL A 93 3.39 11.00 4.49
C VAL A 93 3.81 10.30 5.78
N GLY A 94 2.94 10.28 6.80
CA GLY A 94 3.22 9.57 8.05
C GLY A 94 3.35 8.05 7.88
N LEU A 95 2.57 7.47 6.97
CA LEU A 95 2.71 6.06 6.61
C LEU A 95 4.05 5.79 5.90
N ASP A 96 4.42 6.61 4.93
CA ASP A 96 5.67 6.47 4.18
C ASP A 96 6.89 6.62 5.12
N GLU A 97 6.82 7.47 6.15
CA GLU A 97 7.83 7.60 7.20
C GLU A 97 7.95 6.36 8.11
N GLN A 98 6.86 5.64 8.34
CA GLN A 98 6.89 4.36 9.07
C GLN A 98 7.42 3.23 8.19
N GLU A 99 7.18 3.29 6.88
CA GLU A 99 7.53 2.26 5.90
C GLU A 99 8.83 2.59 5.16
N ARG A 100 9.73 3.41 5.72
CA ARG A 100 10.97 3.96 5.10
C ARG A 100 11.89 2.96 4.38
N GLY A 101 11.70 1.67 4.58
CA GLY A 101 12.38 0.61 3.84
C GLY A 101 11.81 0.31 2.45
N TYR A 102 10.66 0.89 2.08
CA TYR A 102 9.94 0.63 0.83
C TYR A 102 9.87 1.87 -0.06
N HIS A 103 9.97 1.64 -1.38
CA HIS A 103 9.75 2.66 -2.41
C HIS A 103 8.34 2.51 -2.97
N ALA A 104 7.51 3.55 -2.81
CA ALA A 104 6.18 3.57 -3.41
C ALA A 104 6.29 3.68 -4.94
N LEU A 105 5.73 2.70 -5.65
CA LEU A 105 5.73 2.65 -7.11
C LEU A 105 4.29 2.69 -7.64
N PRO A 106 4.05 3.37 -8.78
CA PRO A 106 2.73 3.41 -9.38
C PRO A 106 2.30 2.01 -9.82
N SER A 107 1.04 1.66 -9.54
CA SER A 107 0.44 0.38 -9.91
C SER A 107 -1.02 0.58 -10.35
N LYS A 108 -1.56 -0.42 -11.05
CA LYS A 108 -2.94 -0.42 -11.52
C LYS A 108 -3.75 -1.47 -10.75
N PHE A 109 -4.75 -1.00 -10.02
CA PHE A 109 -5.73 -1.85 -9.34
C PHE A 109 -6.74 -2.41 -10.36
N VAL A 110 -7.09 -3.68 -10.20
CA VAL A 110 -8.02 -4.44 -11.05
C VAL A 110 -9.32 -4.71 -10.32
#